data_AF-A0A1F3H4R1-F1
#
_entry.id   AF-A0A1F3H4R1-F1
#
_cell.length_a   1.000
_cell.length_b   1.000
_cell.length_c   1.000
_cell.angle_alpha   90.00
_cell.angle_beta   90.00
_cell.angle_gamma   90.00
#
_symmetry.space_group_name_H-M   'P 1'
#
loop_
_entity.id
_entity.type
_entity.pdbx_description
1 polymer ?
#
loop_
_entity_poly.entity_id
_entity_poly.type
_entity_poly.pdbx_seq_one_letter_code
_entity_poly.pdbx_strand_id
1 'polypeptide(L)'
;MKKEILIKEKLVLVICGNEFAILQREANDDGMIGVTFSMPVTPKTADLLDQSGIVTVQQFSGDGILIFKWRDFYQIPLMIELIIDILEKYETEQNLS
;
A
#
# COMPACT_ATOMS: atom_id res chain seq x y z
N MET A 1 -15.53 1.02 -9.33
CA MET A 1 -14.23 1.38 -9.91
C MET A 1 -13.73 0.34 -10.89
N LYS A 2 -12.90 0.76 -11.86
CA LYS A 2 -11.99 -0.16 -12.57
C LYS A 2 -10.81 -0.46 -11.64
N LYS A 3 -10.44 -1.74 -11.50
CA LYS A 3 -9.25 -2.20 -10.77
C LYS A 3 -8.28 -2.87 -11.75
N GLU A 4 -7.00 -2.56 -11.65
CA GLU A 4 -5.96 -3.15 -12.51
C GLU A 4 -4.71 -3.43 -11.68
N ILE A 5 -4.13 -4.62 -11.83
CA ILE A 5 -2.92 -5.05 -11.13
C ILE A 5 -1.87 -5.42 -12.17
N LEU A 6 -0.72 -4.74 -12.14
CA LEU A 6 0.40 -4.95 -13.04
C LEU A 6 1.60 -5.45 -12.25
N ILE A 7 1.91 -6.73 -12.41
CA ILE A 7 3.05 -7.36 -11.74
C ILE A 7 4.28 -7.26 -12.65
N LYS A 8 5.32 -6.58 -12.17
CA LYS A 8 6.65 -6.53 -12.77
C LYS A 8 7.63 -7.30 -11.89
N GLU A 9 8.84 -7.50 -12.37
CA GLU A 9 9.88 -8.24 -11.65
C GLU A 9 10.14 -7.67 -10.26
N LYS A 10 10.35 -6.35 -10.16
CA LYS A 10 10.72 -5.67 -8.90
C LYS A 10 9.58 -4.93 -8.20
N LEU A 11 8.46 -4.72 -8.89
CA LEU A 11 7.35 -3.91 -8.39
C LEU A 11 6.00 -4.46 -8.79
N VAL A 12 4.97 -4.12 -8.02
CA VAL A 12 3.56 -4.32 -8.36
C VAL A 12 2.91 -2.95 -8.39
N LEU A 13 2.27 -2.62 -9.52
CA LEU A 13 1.44 -1.43 -9.65
C LEU A 13 -0.03 -1.84 -9.48
N VAL A 14 -0.71 -1.22 -8.53
CA VAL A 14 -2.14 -1.38 -8.26
C VAL A 14 -2.83 -0.08 -8.66
N ILE A 15 -3.80 -0.15 -9.55
CA ILE A 15 -4.59 1.01 -10.00
C ILE A 15 -6.04 0.77 -9.59
N CYS A 16 -6.65 1.77 -8.96
CA CYS A 16 -8.05 1.78 -8.61
C CYS A 16 -8.65 3.13 -8.98
N GLY A 17 -9.51 3.13 -10.02
CA GLY A 17 -10.11 4.36 -10.54
C GLY A 17 -9.05 5.41 -10.91
N ASN A 18 -9.06 6.56 -10.24
CA ASN A 18 -8.08 7.64 -10.43
C ASN A 18 -6.83 7.53 -9.55
N GLU A 19 -6.80 6.59 -8.61
CA GLU A 19 -5.71 6.42 -7.64
C GLU A 19 -4.86 5.18 -7.97
N PHE A 20 -3.62 5.16 -7.48
CA PHE A 20 -2.71 4.03 -7.66
C PHE A 20 -1.72 3.87 -6.50
N ALA A 21 -1.10 2.70 -6.42
CA ALA A 21 0.03 2.45 -5.53
C ALA A 21 1.08 1.55 -6.20
N ILE A 22 2.34 1.79 -5.86
CA ILE A 22 3.49 1.01 -6.32
C ILE A 22 4.10 0.30 -5.11
N LEU A 23 4.00 -1.02 -5.08
CA LEU A 23 4.59 -1.88 -4.06
C LEU A 23 5.92 -2.45 -4.56
N GLN A 24 6.99 -2.28 -3.78
CA GLN A 24 8.25 -2.99 -4.02
C GLN A 24 8.08 -4.47 -3.64
N ARG A 25 8.60 -5.37 -4.47
CA ARG A 25 8.49 -6.82 -4.23
C ARG A 25 9.65 -7.38 -3.39
N GLU A 26 10.77 -6.70 -3.42
CA GLU A 26 12.00 -7.12 -2.76
C GLU A 26 12.27 -6.17 -1.59
N ALA A 27 12.67 -6.76 -0.47
CA ALA A 27 13.14 -6.00 0.66
C ALA A 27 14.57 -5.50 0.40
N ASN A 28 14.93 -4.37 1.01
CA ASN A 28 16.33 -3.94 1.07
C ASN A 28 17.14 -4.81 2.05
N ASP A 29 18.42 -4.47 2.22
CA ASP A 29 19.35 -5.21 3.10
C ASP A 29 18.90 -5.25 4.58
N ASP A 30 18.06 -4.31 5.01
CA ASP A 30 17.50 -4.24 6.37
C ASP A 30 16.16 -4.99 6.51
N GLY A 31 15.69 -5.63 5.43
CA GLY A 31 14.39 -6.31 5.37
C GLY A 31 13.19 -5.37 5.21
N MET A 32 13.42 -4.12 4.78
CA MET A 32 12.38 -3.10 4.60
C MET A 32 11.80 -3.10 3.19
N ILE A 33 10.50 -2.86 3.08
CA ILE A 33 9.77 -2.77 1.82
C ILE A 33 9.01 -1.46 1.76
N GLY A 34 9.05 -0.81 0.61
CA GLY A 34 8.30 0.40 0.34
C GLY A 34 7.01 0.16 -0.45
N VAL A 35 5.96 0.89 -0.08
CA VAL A 35 4.83 1.18 -0.95
C VAL A 35 4.69 2.69 -1.14
N THR A 36 4.39 3.12 -2.36
CA THR A 36 4.16 4.53 -2.70
C THR A 36 2.75 4.67 -3.24
N PHE A 37 1.91 5.41 -2.54
CA PHE A 37 0.54 5.75 -2.92
C PHE A 37 0.52 7.07 -3.71
N SER A 38 -0.43 7.20 -4.64
CA SER A 38 -0.74 8.47 -5.32
C SER A 38 -1.43 9.49 -4.42
N MET A 39 -1.92 9.03 -3.27
CA MET A 39 -2.60 9.81 -2.25
C MET A 39 -1.70 10.00 -1.01
N PRO A 40 -1.92 11.08 -0.23
CA PRO A 40 -1.25 11.25 1.04
C PRO A 40 -1.49 10.08 2.00
N VAL A 41 -0.41 9.58 2.61
CA VAL A 41 -0.52 8.60 3.69
C VAL A 41 -0.70 9.34 5.01
N THR A 42 -1.85 9.12 5.63
CA THR A 42 -2.18 9.69 6.95
C THR A 42 -1.75 8.74 8.07
N PRO A 43 -1.63 9.23 9.33
CA PRO A 43 -1.41 8.35 10.49
C PRO A 43 -2.46 7.22 10.57
N LYS A 44 -3.72 7.53 10.25
CA LYS A 44 -4.82 6.55 10.24
C LYS A 44 -4.60 5.44 9.21
N THR A 45 -4.04 5.78 8.04
CA THR A 45 -3.70 4.80 7.00
C THR A 45 -2.55 3.89 7.46
N ALA A 46 -1.53 4.48 8.08
CA ALA A 46 -0.40 3.74 8.64
C ALA A 46 -0.86 2.80 9.76
N ASP A 47 -1.71 3.27 10.68
CA ASP A 47 -2.27 2.44 11.76
C ASP A 47 -3.09 1.27 11.21
N LEU A 48 -3.89 1.50 10.16
CA LEU A 48 -4.68 0.45 9.51
C LEU A 48 -3.78 -0.64 8.93
N LEU A 49 -2.67 -0.25 8.30
CA LEU A 49 -1.67 -1.19 7.78
C LEU A 49 -0.99 -1.98 8.89
N ASP A 50 -0.60 -1.32 9.98
CA ASP A 50 0.06 -1.98 11.11
C ASP A 50 -0.89 -2.93 11.87
N GLN A 51 -2.17 -2.59 11.95
CA GLN A 51 -3.20 -3.40 12.60
C GLN A 51 -3.73 -4.54 11.72
N SER A 52 -3.43 -4.54 10.40
CA SER A 52 -3.86 -5.59 9.46
C SER A 52 -3.32 -6.98 9.81
N GLY A 53 -2.25 -7.05 10.61
CA GLY A 53 -1.53 -8.29 10.88
C GLY A 53 -0.58 -8.73 9.76
N ILE A 54 -0.54 -8.03 8.63
CA ILE A 54 0.25 -8.40 7.46
C ILE A 54 1.66 -7.80 7.53
N VAL A 55 1.75 -6.55 8.01
CA VAL A 55 2.99 -5.78 8.02
C VAL A 55 3.21 -5.11 9.37
N THR A 56 4.45 -4.74 9.65
CA THR A 56 4.81 -3.85 10.74
C THR A 56 5.34 -2.55 10.15
N VAL A 57 4.58 -1.46 10.29
CA VAL A 57 4.93 -0.16 9.72
C VAL A 57 6.10 0.43 10.48
N GLN A 58 7.13 0.87 9.75
CA GLN A 58 8.35 1.44 10.32
C GLN A 58 8.38 2.96 10.15
N GLN A 59 7.89 3.44 9.01
CA GLN A 59 7.89 4.85 8.66
C GLN A 59 6.79 5.15 7.65
N PHE A 60 6.23 6.35 7.71
CA PHE A 60 5.41 6.90 6.63
C PHE A 60 5.71 8.39 6.44
N SER A 61 5.32 8.92 5.29
CA SER A 61 5.38 10.35 4.98
C SER A 61 4.04 10.82 4.42
N GLY A 62 3.69 12.09 4.64
CA GLY A 62 2.51 12.72 4.04
C GLY A 62 2.51 12.69 2.51
N ASP A 63 3.67 12.52 1.87
CA ASP A 63 3.82 12.45 0.41
C ASP A 63 3.48 11.08 -0.20
N GLY A 64 2.82 10.20 0.56
CA GLY A 64 2.31 8.93 0.04
C GLY A 64 3.26 7.73 0.20
N ILE A 65 4.42 7.90 0.84
CA ILE A 65 5.39 6.80 1.05
C ILE A 65 5.13 6.11 2.39
N LEU A 66 5.16 4.77 2.39
CA LEU A 66 5.12 3.95 3.58
C LEU A 66 6.15 2.83 3.49
N ILE A 67 6.93 2.67 4.56
CA ILE A 67 7.99 1.66 4.69
C ILE A 67 7.61 0.71 5.82
N PHE A 68 7.73 -0.59 5.56
CA PHE A 68 7.30 -1.63 6.49
C PHE A 68 8.18 -2.89 6.40
N LYS A 69 8.01 -3.79 7.37
CA LYS A 69 8.47 -5.18 7.29
C LYS A 69 7.28 -6.11 7.17
N TRP A 70 7.42 -7.22 6.44
CA TRP A 70 6.43 -8.29 6.50
C TRP A 70 6.38 -8.85 7.92
N ARG A 71 5.18 -9.20 8.37
CA ARG A 71 5.03 -10.18 9.45
C ARG A 71 5.23 -11.58 8.84
N ASP A 72 5.55 -12.58 9.66
CA ASP A 72 5.91 -13.91 9.15
C ASP A 72 4.79 -14.56 8.33
N PHE A 73 5.16 -15.31 7.28
CA PHE A 73 4.26 -16.12 6.43
C PHE A 73 3.24 -15.37 5.55
N TYR A 74 3.28 -14.04 5.48
CA TYR A 74 2.37 -13.26 4.63
C TYR A 74 2.87 -13.14 3.19
N GLN A 75 1.92 -12.99 2.27
CA GLN A 75 2.15 -13.01 0.82
C GLN A 75 1.65 -11.72 0.16
N ILE A 76 2.32 -11.34 -0.94
CA ILE A 76 1.99 -10.19 -1.80
C ILE A 76 0.49 -10.04 -2.12
N PRO A 77 -0.30 -11.10 -2.39
CA PRO A 77 -1.74 -10.96 -2.66
C PRO A 77 -2.53 -10.26 -1.56
N LEU A 78 -2.28 -10.58 -0.28
CA LEU A 78 -2.97 -9.95 0.85
C LEU A 78 -2.63 -8.46 0.96
N MET A 79 -1.38 -8.11 0.66
CA MET A 79 -0.97 -6.71 0.60
C MET A 79 -1.65 -5.96 -0.54
N ILE A 80 -1.82 -6.60 -1.70
CA ILE A 80 -2.53 -6.01 -2.84
C ILE A 80 -3.98 -5.74 -2.46
N GLU A 81 -4.66 -6.68 -1.81
CA GLU A 81 -6.04 -6.48 -1.32
C GLU A 81 -6.12 -5.28 -0.37
N LEU A 82 -5.21 -5.21 0.60
CA LEU A 82 -5.16 -4.09 1.55
C LEU A 82 -4.90 -2.74 0.87
N ILE A 83 -4.00 -2.72 -0.11
CA ILE A 83 -3.74 -1.53 -0.93
C ILE A 83 -5.00 -1.12 -1.69
N ILE A 84 -5.71 -2.06 -2.31
CA ILE A 84 -6.96 -1.79 -3.01
C ILE A 84 -7.98 -1.16 -2.05
N ASP A 85 -8.21 -1.75 -0.89
CA ASP A 85 -9.17 -1.24 0.10
C ASP A 85 -8.86 0.21 0.52
N ILE A 86 -7.57 0.53 0.71
CA ILE A 86 -7.12 1.87 1.05
C ILE A 86 -7.42 2.86 -0.08
N LEU A 87 -7.06 2.52 -1.33
CA LEU A 87 -7.29 3.35 -2.50
C LEU A 87 -8.78 3.57 -2.74
N GLU A 88 -9.59 2.51 -2.64
CA GLU A 88 -11.04 2.58 -2.85
C GLU A 88 -11.74 3.51 -1.87
N LYS A 89 -11.35 3.40 -0.60
CA LYS A 89 -11.91 4.23 0.44
C LYS A 89 -11.61 5.70 0.19
N TYR A 90 -10.36 6.01 -0.15
CA TYR A 90 -9.94 7.38 -0.40
C TYR A 90 -10.62 7.99 -1.62
N GLU A 91 -10.69 7.26 -2.73
CA GLU A 91 -11.38 7.72 -3.93
C GLU A 91 -12.87 7.96 -3.67
N THR A 92 -13.50 7.12 -2.84
CA THR A 92 -14.91 7.32 -2.44
C THR A 92 -15.07 8.58 -1.59
N GLU A 93 -14.17 8.82 -0.63
CA GLU A 93 -14.20 10.02 0.21
C GLU A 93 -14.03 11.31 -0.61
N GLN A 94 -13.17 11.32 -1.63
CA GLN A 94 -13.00 12.47 -2.53
C GLN A 94 -14.21 12.75 -3.43
N ASN A 95 -14.91 11.71 -3.89
CA ASN A 95 -16.08 11.88 -4.75
C ASN A 95 -17.33 12.37 -3.99
N LEU A 96 -17.30 12.34 -2.65
CA LEU A 96 -18.39 12.79 -1.79
C LEU A 96 -18.19 14.23 -1.27
N SER A 97 -16.98 14.78 -1.41
CA SER A 97 -16.59 16.15 -1.05
C SER A 97 -16.70 17.11 -2.22
#